data_AF-A7J2J5-F1
#
_entry.id   AF-A7J2J5-F1
#
_cell.length_a   1.000
_cell.length_b   1.000
_cell.length_c   1.000
_cell.angle_alpha   90.00
_cell.angle_beta   90.00
_cell.angle_gamma   90.00
#
_symmetry.space_group_name_H-M   'P 1'
#
loop_
_entity.id
_entity.type
_entity.pdbx_description
1 polymer ?
#
loop_
_entity_poly.entity_id
_entity_poly.type
_entity_poly.pdbx_seq_one_letter_code
_entity_poly.pdbx_strand_id
1 'polypeptide(L)'
;GGWWYKPEYIINEVNINSVIASPVHDEQLPLAKNIDKTYKVSGYAYSGGGRMITRVEVSVDGGKNWKLATLDRKEKPTDYGMSWCWTWFDYDLKISDLVGCKEIICRAWDEANNTQPEQPTWNPMGMRNN
;
A
#
# COMPACT_ATOMS: atom_id res chain seq x y z
N GLY A 1 -6.43 35.32 -3.66
CA GLY A 1 -7.42 34.46 -4.33
C GLY A 1 -6.88 34.09 -5.69
N GLY A 2 -7.13 32.88 -6.20
CA GLY A 2 -6.59 32.41 -7.49
C GLY A 2 -6.04 30.98 -7.47
N TRP A 3 -6.06 30.30 -6.33
CA TRP A 3 -5.56 28.93 -6.17
C TRP A 3 -6.17 27.96 -7.20
N TRP A 4 -7.47 28.04 -7.47
CA TRP A 4 -8.19 27.10 -8.34
C TRP A 4 -7.88 27.20 -9.83
N TYR A 5 -7.26 28.28 -10.28
CA TYR A 5 -6.96 28.51 -11.70
C TYR A 5 -5.49 28.31 -12.02
N LYS A 6 -4.69 27.86 -11.05
CA LYS A 6 -3.27 27.56 -11.22
C LYS A 6 -3.10 26.17 -11.84
N PRO A 7 -2.56 26.06 -13.06
CA PRO A 7 -2.39 24.77 -13.73
C PRO A 7 -1.53 23.77 -12.96
N GLU A 8 -0.64 24.25 -12.10
CA GLU A 8 0.27 23.43 -11.29
C GLU A 8 -0.47 22.56 -10.25
N TYR A 9 -1.73 22.88 -9.93
CA TYR A 9 -2.54 22.12 -8.97
C TYR A 9 -3.50 21.14 -9.64
N ILE A 10 -3.51 21.08 -10.97
CA ILE A 10 -4.29 20.10 -11.72
C ILE A 10 -3.67 18.71 -11.51
N ILE A 11 -4.51 17.75 -11.12
CA ILE A 11 -4.11 16.36 -10.93
C ILE A 11 -4.30 15.64 -12.26
N ASN A 12 -3.20 15.25 -12.91
CA ASN A 12 -3.23 14.43 -14.12
C ASN A 12 -2.87 12.97 -13.80
N GLU A 13 -1.69 12.74 -13.23
CA GLU A 13 -1.26 11.43 -12.76
C GLU A 13 -1.60 11.23 -11.28
N VAL A 14 -2.06 10.03 -10.93
CA VAL A 14 -2.26 9.64 -9.52
C VAL A 14 -0.91 9.42 -8.82
N ASN A 15 -0.89 9.62 -7.51
CA ASN A 15 0.27 9.32 -6.67
C ASN A 15 0.31 7.81 -6.38
N ILE A 16 1.45 7.35 -5.89
CA ILE A 16 1.58 5.99 -5.40
C ILE A 16 0.64 5.75 -4.22
N ASN A 17 -0.04 4.62 -4.18
CA ASN A 17 -0.92 4.23 -3.08
C ASN A 17 -0.89 2.70 -2.89
N SER A 18 -1.17 2.24 -1.68
CA SER A 18 -1.37 0.83 -1.35
C SER A 18 -2.46 0.64 -0.31
N VAL A 19 -3.24 -0.42 -0.47
CA VAL A 19 -4.42 -0.71 0.36
C VAL A 19 -4.40 -2.17 0.79
N ILE A 20 -4.60 -2.41 2.09
CA ILE A 20 -4.86 -3.74 2.64
C ILE A 20 -6.33 -4.08 2.40
N ALA A 21 -6.58 -5.22 1.76
CA ALA A 21 -7.92 -5.76 1.51
C ALA A 21 -8.25 -6.97 2.40
N SER A 22 -7.23 -7.65 2.94
CA SER A 22 -7.35 -8.72 3.93
C SER A 22 -6.31 -8.47 5.03
N PRO A 23 -6.68 -8.38 6.32
CA PRO A 23 -8.02 -8.68 6.86
C PRO A 23 -9.10 -7.69 6.43
N VAL A 24 -10.32 -8.19 6.32
CA VAL A 24 -11.49 -7.32 6.07
C VAL A 24 -11.89 -6.59 7.35
N HIS A 25 -12.72 -5.55 7.21
CA HIS A 25 -13.26 -4.84 8.35
C HIS A 25 -14.02 -5.81 9.29
N ASP A 26 -13.77 -5.67 10.59
CA ASP A 26 -14.34 -6.50 11.66
C ASP A 26 -14.03 -8.01 11.59
N GLU A 27 -13.05 -8.42 10.80
CA GLU A 27 -12.55 -9.80 10.83
C GLU A 27 -11.93 -10.14 12.19
N GLN A 28 -12.32 -11.28 12.77
CA GLN A 28 -11.80 -11.73 14.05
C GLN A 28 -10.93 -12.97 13.89
N LEU A 29 -9.70 -12.88 14.43
CA LEU A 29 -8.74 -13.98 14.43
C LEU A 29 -8.39 -14.38 15.88
N PRO A 30 -8.89 -15.53 16.38
CA PRO A 30 -8.56 -16.00 17.72
C PRO A 30 -7.08 -16.38 17.85
N LEU A 31 -6.28 -15.55 18.53
CA LEU A 31 -4.82 -15.72 18.62
C LEU A 31 -4.41 -17.03 19.29
N ALA A 32 -4.99 -17.36 20.45
CA ALA A 32 -4.60 -18.53 21.24
C ALA A 32 -4.73 -19.86 20.48
N LYS A 33 -5.65 -19.96 19.52
CA LYS A 33 -5.88 -21.17 18.72
C LYS A 33 -5.01 -21.24 17.47
N ASN A 34 -4.38 -20.13 17.09
CA ASN A 34 -3.70 -19.99 15.80
C ASN A 34 -2.26 -19.46 15.94
N ILE A 35 -1.71 -19.41 17.15
CA ILE A 35 -0.42 -18.75 17.44
C ILE A 35 0.73 -19.26 16.57
N ASP A 36 0.74 -20.57 16.26
CA ASP A 36 1.77 -21.22 15.45
C ASP A 36 1.50 -21.16 13.93
N LYS A 37 0.43 -20.49 13.51
CA LYS A 37 0.04 -20.37 12.10
C LYS A 37 0.41 -19.00 11.54
N THR A 38 0.29 -18.90 10.22
CA THR A 38 0.36 -17.64 9.50
C THR A 38 -1.03 -17.16 9.10
N TYR A 39 -1.17 -15.84 9.00
CA TYR A 39 -2.30 -15.15 8.43
C TYR A 39 -1.85 -14.46 7.15
N LYS A 40 -2.60 -14.63 6.05
CA LYS A 40 -2.26 -13.99 4.78
C LYS A 40 -2.86 -12.59 4.75
N VAL A 41 -2.01 -11.58 4.88
CA VAL A 41 -2.36 -10.18 4.63
C VAL A 41 -2.27 -9.95 3.14
N SER A 42 -3.35 -9.47 2.53
CA SER A 42 -3.42 -9.27 1.08
C SER A 42 -3.91 -7.87 0.75
N GLY A 43 -3.47 -7.34 -0.38
CA GLY A 43 -3.87 -6.02 -0.84
C GLY A 43 -3.44 -5.74 -2.26
N TYR A 44 -3.53 -4.47 -2.64
CA TYR A 44 -3.07 -3.98 -3.93
C TYR A 44 -2.36 -2.65 -3.79
N ALA A 45 -1.50 -2.35 -4.76
CA ALA A 45 -0.79 -1.09 -4.88
C ALA A 45 -0.80 -0.59 -6.32
N TYR A 46 -0.74 0.73 -6.51
CA TYR A 46 -0.69 1.36 -7.84
C TYR A 46 0.11 2.66 -7.79
N SER A 47 0.62 3.09 -8.94
CA SER A 47 1.23 4.42 -9.13
C SER A 47 0.77 4.98 -10.48
N GLY A 48 0.68 6.31 -10.58
CA GLY A 48 0.30 6.98 -11.82
C GLY A 48 1.44 7.02 -12.84
N GLY A 49 1.15 7.54 -14.04
CA GLY A 49 2.17 7.74 -15.08
C GLY A 49 2.79 6.46 -15.61
N GLY A 50 2.12 5.31 -15.42
CA GLY A 50 2.60 4.00 -15.85
C GLY A 50 3.79 3.47 -15.06
N ARG A 51 4.06 4.04 -13.88
CA ARG A 51 5.19 3.63 -13.04
C ARG A 51 4.93 2.30 -12.38
N MET A 52 5.87 1.36 -12.56
CA MET A 52 5.78 0.04 -11.96
C MET A 52 5.96 0.10 -10.43
N ILE A 53 5.14 -0.67 -9.70
CA ILE A 53 5.39 -0.96 -8.28
C ILE A 53 6.58 -1.90 -8.15
N THR A 54 7.63 -1.46 -7.47
CA THR A 54 8.86 -2.21 -7.27
C THR A 54 8.84 -3.00 -5.97
N ARG A 55 8.16 -2.47 -4.94
CA ARG A 55 8.11 -3.06 -3.60
C ARG A 55 6.85 -2.65 -2.84
N VAL A 56 6.30 -3.58 -2.06
CA VAL A 56 5.34 -3.29 -0.99
C VAL A 56 5.91 -3.84 0.30
N GLU A 57 5.78 -3.07 1.37
CA GLU A 57 6.23 -3.41 2.71
C GLU A 57 5.05 -3.39 3.68
N VAL A 58 5.05 -4.33 4.63
CA VAL A 58 4.05 -4.42 5.71
C VAL A 58 4.74 -4.27 7.06
N SER A 59 4.10 -3.56 7.98
CA SER A 59 4.54 -3.39 9.36
C SER A 59 3.40 -3.70 10.33
N VAL A 60 3.77 -4.28 11.47
CA VAL A 60 2.87 -4.63 12.59
C VAL A 60 3.28 -3.96 13.91
N ASP A 61 4.23 -3.02 13.84
CA ASP A 61 4.80 -2.33 15.01
C ASP A 61 4.76 -0.80 14.87
N GLY A 62 3.81 -0.30 14.08
CA GLY A 62 3.61 1.12 13.82
C GLY A 62 4.71 1.73 12.96
N GLY A 63 5.24 0.97 12.00
CA GLY A 63 6.21 1.47 11.01
C GLY A 63 7.67 1.50 11.49
N LYS A 64 7.99 0.89 12.62
CA LYS A 64 9.39 0.81 13.12
C LYS A 64 10.19 -0.22 12.34
N ASN A 65 9.59 -1.37 12.06
CA ASN A 65 10.17 -2.43 11.24
C ASN A 65 9.24 -2.76 10.07
N TRP A 66 9.85 -3.00 8.91
CA TRP A 66 9.15 -3.28 7.66
C TRP A 66 9.56 -4.65 7.12
N LYS A 67 8.57 -5.40 6.63
CA LYS A 67 8.75 -6.72 6.03
C LYS A 67 8.29 -6.70 4.59
N LEU A 68 9.07 -7.35 3.72
CA LEU A 68 8.81 -7.35 2.28
C LEU A 68 7.62 -8.26 1.96
N ALA A 69 6.63 -7.73 1.24
CA ALA A 69 5.52 -8.51 0.70
C ALA A 69 5.90 -9.13 -0.66
N THR A 70 5.23 -10.22 -1.00
CA THR A 70 5.35 -10.85 -2.31
C THR A 70 4.42 -10.14 -3.30
N LEU A 71 4.97 -9.65 -4.40
CA LEU A 71 4.20 -8.98 -5.45
C LEU A 71 3.67 -9.99 -6.47
N ASP A 72 2.39 -9.88 -6.79
CA ASP A 72 1.70 -10.67 -7.80
C ASP A 72 1.25 -9.75 -8.95
N ARG A 73 2.06 -9.75 -10.01
CA ARG A 73 1.86 -8.92 -11.21
C ARG A 73 1.05 -9.71 -12.23
N LYS A 74 -0.24 -9.40 -12.30
CA LYS A 74 -1.17 -10.03 -13.26
C LYS A 74 -0.95 -9.55 -14.69
N GLU A 75 -0.60 -8.28 -14.85
CA GLU A 75 -0.37 -7.67 -16.15
C GLU A 75 1.13 -7.52 -16.42
N LYS A 76 1.50 -7.69 -17.69
CA LYS A 76 2.85 -7.41 -18.17
C LYS A 76 2.94 -5.94 -18.56
N PRO A 77 4.09 -5.26 -18.34
CA PRO A 77 4.29 -3.93 -18.87
C PRO A 77 4.07 -3.89 -20.39
N THR A 78 3.68 -2.73 -20.91
CA THR A 78 3.61 -2.50 -22.36
C THR A 78 4.99 -2.66 -23.01
N ASP A 79 5.03 -2.67 -24.34
CA ASP A 79 6.30 -2.71 -25.10
C ASP A 79 7.26 -1.56 -24.76
N TYR A 80 6.76 -0.48 -24.16
CA TYR A 80 7.53 0.68 -23.70
C TYR A 80 7.81 0.66 -22.19
N GLY A 81 7.56 -0.45 -21.50
CA GLY A 81 7.80 -0.61 -20.06
C GLY A 81 6.72 0.01 -19.15
N MET A 82 5.58 0.43 -19.70
CA MET A 82 4.55 1.11 -18.90
C MET A 82 3.66 0.11 -18.17
N SER A 83 3.44 0.33 -16.87
CA SER A 83 2.57 -0.47 -16.00
C SER A 83 1.32 0.32 -15.60
N TRP A 84 0.19 0.08 -16.27
CA TRP A 84 -1.04 0.85 -16.09
C TRP A 84 -2.00 0.29 -15.04
N CYS A 85 -1.86 -1.00 -14.72
CA CYS A 85 -2.71 -1.68 -13.76
C CYS A 85 -2.05 -1.81 -12.40
N TRP A 86 -2.89 -1.98 -11.38
CA TRP A 86 -2.44 -2.27 -10.03
C TRP A 86 -1.61 -3.55 -9.95
N THR A 87 -0.82 -3.66 -8.90
CA THR A 87 -0.09 -4.87 -8.52
C THR A 87 -0.66 -5.39 -7.22
N TRP A 88 -0.97 -6.69 -7.17
CA TRP A 88 -1.42 -7.34 -5.94
C TRP A 88 -0.22 -7.64 -5.06
N PHE A 89 -0.42 -7.70 -3.75
CA PHE A 89 0.60 -8.17 -2.83
C PHE A 89 0.02 -9.10 -1.77
N ASP A 90 0.83 -10.06 -1.35
CA ASP A 90 0.56 -10.96 -0.25
C ASP A 90 1.73 -10.94 0.75
N TYR A 91 1.40 -11.01 2.04
CA TYR A 91 2.36 -11.16 3.12
C TYR A 91 1.88 -12.23 4.11
N ASP A 92 2.66 -13.30 4.25
CA ASP A 92 2.41 -14.34 5.24
C ASP A 92 2.87 -13.88 6.62
N LEU A 93 1.96 -13.26 7.36
CA LEU A 93 2.18 -12.73 8.70
C LEU A 93 2.14 -13.85 9.73
N LYS A 94 3.15 -13.97 10.59
CA LYS A 94 3.09 -14.88 11.73
C LYS A 94 2.09 -14.36 12.75
N ILE A 95 1.15 -15.20 13.18
CA ILE A 95 0.12 -14.78 14.13
C ILE A 95 0.73 -14.46 15.50
N SER A 96 1.88 -15.04 15.84
CA SER A 96 2.70 -14.64 16.99
C SER A 96 3.06 -13.15 17.00
N ASP A 97 3.29 -12.56 15.82
CA ASP A 97 3.72 -11.16 15.70
C ASP A 97 2.54 -10.19 15.90
N LEU A 98 1.30 -10.71 15.95
CA LEU A 98 0.10 -9.95 16.30
C LEU A 98 -0.08 -9.77 17.82
N VAL A 99 0.70 -10.47 18.65
CA VAL A 99 0.60 -10.32 20.11
C VAL A 99 1.06 -8.91 20.52
N GLY A 100 0.12 -8.08 20.96
CA GLY A 100 0.39 -6.68 21.30
C GLY A 100 0.48 -5.73 20.10
N CYS A 101 0.26 -6.25 18.88
CA CYS A 101 0.10 -5.43 17.68
C CYS A 101 -1.15 -4.55 17.81
N LYS A 102 -1.00 -3.27 17.44
CA LYS A 102 -2.10 -2.29 17.47
C LYS A 102 -2.68 -2.01 16.09
N GLU A 103 -1.87 -2.18 15.05
CA GLU A 103 -2.22 -1.85 13.68
C GLU A 103 -1.35 -2.64 12.71
N ILE A 104 -1.92 -2.94 11.55
CA ILE A 104 -1.20 -3.45 10.38
C ILE A 104 -1.20 -2.32 9.36
N ILE A 105 -0.02 -1.88 8.97
CA ILE A 105 0.14 -0.83 7.95
C ILE A 105 0.92 -1.36 6.77
N CYS A 106 0.70 -0.78 5.60
CA CYS A 106 1.45 -1.08 4.39
C CYS A 106 1.92 0.20 3.70
N ARG A 107 3.02 0.11 2.95
CA ARG A 107 3.45 1.16 2.04
C ARG A 107 4.05 0.58 0.77
N ALA A 108 3.86 1.25 -0.34
CA ALA A 108 4.46 0.90 -1.62
C ALA A 108 5.65 1.80 -2.00
N TRP A 109 6.45 1.30 -2.93
CA TRP A 109 7.51 2.01 -3.65
C TRP A 109 7.36 1.77 -5.15
N ASP A 110 7.50 2.81 -5.95
CA ASP A 110 7.52 2.71 -7.41
C ASP A 110 8.95 2.74 -7.97
N GLU A 111 9.10 2.60 -9.28
CA GLU A 111 10.40 2.59 -9.96
C GLU A 111 11.13 3.94 -9.95
N ALA A 112 10.43 5.03 -9.67
CA ALA A 112 11.02 6.34 -9.44
C ALA A 112 11.38 6.57 -7.96
N ASN A 113 11.26 5.53 -7.11
CA ASN A 113 11.45 5.56 -5.66
C ASN A 113 10.51 6.53 -4.92
N ASN A 114 9.32 6.81 -5.47
CA ASN A 114 8.28 7.49 -4.70
C ASN A 114 7.68 6.52 -3.68
N THR A 115 7.30 7.03 -2.51
CA THR A 115 6.59 6.28 -1.46
C THR A 115 5.48 7.12 -0.83
N GLN A 116 4.63 6.47 -0.03
CA GLN A 116 3.57 7.13 0.72
C GLN A 116 4.15 7.89 1.94
N PRO A 117 3.65 9.09 2.26
CA PRO A 117 4.04 9.80 3.47
C PRO A 117 3.58 9.04 4.73
N GLU A 118 4.34 9.17 5.82
CA GLU A 118 3.95 8.57 7.11
C GLU A 118 2.72 9.27 7.71
N GLN A 119 2.58 10.57 7.47
CA GLN A 119 1.49 11.39 7.99
C GLN A 119 0.57 11.84 6.84
N PRO A 120 -0.76 11.77 7.01
CA PRO A 120 -1.70 12.19 5.99
C PRO A 120 -1.50 13.66 5.59
N THR A 121 -1.48 13.93 4.29
CA THR A 121 -1.43 15.31 3.78
C THR A 121 -2.84 15.82 3.50
N TRP A 122 -3.40 16.54 4.48
CA TRP A 122 -4.74 17.12 4.35
C TRP A 122 -4.79 18.21 3.28
N ASN A 123 -5.88 18.25 2.53
CA ASN A 123 -6.21 19.34 1.62
C ASN A 123 -7.72 19.59 1.57
N PRO A 124 -8.18 20.77 1.11
CA PRO A 124 -9.60 21.15 1.13
C PRO A 124 -10.54 20.21 0.36
N MET A 125 -10.02 19.47 -0.63
CA MET A 125 -10.82 18.58 -1.47
C MET A 125 -10.76 17.11 -1.02
N GLY A 126 -9.96 16.78 0.00
CA GLY A 126 -9.74 15.41 0.45
C GLY A 126 -9.12 14.50 -0.61
N MET A 127 -8.48 15.06 -1.64
CA MET A 127 -7.96 14.31 -2.78
C MET A 127 -6.53 13.81 -2.54
N ARG A 128 -6.13 12.74 -3.24
CA ARG A 128 -4.76 12.19 -3.21
C ARG A 128 -4.22 11.85 -1.82
N ASN A 129 -5.10 11.48 -0.89
CA ASN A 129 -4.67 10.93 0.38
C ASN A 129 -4.06 9.55 0.13
N ASN A 130 -2.76 9.43 0.31
CA ASN A 130 -1.98 8.21 0.08
C ASN A 130 -1.07 7.92 1.27
#